data_AF-A0A495EBP4-F1
#
_entry.id   AF-A0A495EBP4-F1
#
_cell.length_a   1.000
_cell.length_b   1.000
_cell.length_c   1.000
_cell.angle_alpha   90.00
_cell.angle_beta   90.00
_cell.angle_gamma   90.00
#
_symmetry.space_group_name_H-M   'P 1'
#
loop_
_entity.id
_entity.type
_entity.pdbx_description
1 polymer ?
#
loop_
_entity_poly.entity_id
_entity_poly.type
_entity_poly.pdbx_seq_one_letter_code
_entity_poly.pdbx_strand_id
1 'polypeptide(L)'
;MLVTFASLFSFSESSTPKISIPHFDKVVHFGFYFGAVVLGVFAIREHTQGNTALNKGVFWMIFFAIIFGIVIEILQLTYTSDRQGDVLDVLANSFGAICGGIAIKSYFSKKWALKWK
;
A
#
# COMPACT_ATOMS: atom_id res chain seq x y z
N MET A 1 7.44 0.22 9.65
CA MET A 1 7.30 1.44 10.49
C MET A 1 6.68 2.62 9.74
N LEU A 2 7.00 2.84 8.46
CA LEU A 2 6.43 3.98 7.74
C LEU A 2 4.93 3.80 7.45
N VAL A 3 4.50 2.65 6.91
CA VAL A 3 3.07 2.37 6.65
C VAL A 3 2.26 2.40 7.94
N THR A 4 2.74 1.77 9.01
CA THR A 4 2.09 1.81 10.34
C THR A 4 1.90 3.22 10.86
N PHE A 5 2.96 4.04 10.80
CA PHE A 5 2.90 5.41 11.29
C PHE A 5 1.92 6.25 10.47
N ALA A 6 2.00 6.16 9.15
CA ALA A 6 1.12 6.90 8.25
C ALA A 6 -0.35 6.49 8.37
N SER A 7 -0.63 5.21 8.59
CA SER A 7 -1.99 4.75 8.83
C SER A 7 -2.51 5.21 10.19
N LEU A 8 -1.69 5.20 11.24
CA LEU A 8 -2.12 5.67 12.57
C LEU A 8 -2.20 7.20 12.69
N PHE A 9 -1.45 7.94 11.88
CA PHE A 9 -1.38 9.40 11.94
C PHE A 9 -2.55 10.07 11.19
N SER A 10 -3.31 10.92 11.88
CA SER A 10 -4.35 11.73 11.27
C SER A 10 -3.75 13.03 10.71
N PHE A 11 -3.63 13.12 9.39
CA PHE A 11 -3.15 14.34 8.72
C PHE A 11 -4.14 15.51 8.82
N SER A 12 -5.38 15.26 9.25
CA SER A 12 -6.43 16.28 9.39
C SER A 12 -6.23 17.18 10.62
N GLU A 13 -5.47 16.74 11.62
CA GLU A 13 -5.32 17.45 12.91
C GLU A 13 -4.05 18.31 13.03
N SER A 14 -3.18 18.33 12.02
CA SER A 14 -1.97 19.13 12.11
C SER A 14 -2.25 20.62 11.89
N SER A 15 -1.78 21.46 12.81
CA SER A 15 -1.80 22.93 12.82
C SER A 15 -0.89 23.56 11.74
N THR A 16 -0.84 22.98 10.55
CA THR A 16 -0.19 23.50 9.35
C THR A 16 -1.23 24.19 8.45
N PRO A 17 -0.85 25.09 7.51
CA PRO A 17 -1.80 25.84 6.70
C PRO A 17 -2.79 24.89 6.06
N LYS A 18 -4.09 25.06 6.38
CA LYS A 18 -5.20 24.15 5.99
C LYS A 18 -5.28 24.03 4.47
N ILE A 19 -4.49 23.14 3.89
CA ILE A 19 -4.83 22.44 2.67
C ILE A 19 -5.82 21.37 3.12
N SER A 20 -7.05 21.78 3.44
CA SER A 20 -8.13 20.85 3.76
C SER A 20 -8.64 20.24 2.46
N ILE A 21 -7.84 19.38 1.85
CA ILE A 21 -8.30 18.53 0.74
C ILE A 21 -9.10 17.40 1.38
N PRO A 22 -10.43 17.33 1.14
CA PRO A 22 -11.24 16.23 1.63
C PRO A 22 -10.66 14.90 1.12
N HIS A 23 -10.65 13.87 1.95
CA HIS A 23 -10.22 12.50 1.59
C HIS A 23 -8.74 12.33 1.22
N PHE A 24 -7.87 13.29 1.55
CA PHE A 24 -6.44 13.19 1.26
C PHE A 24 -5.77 12.00 1.95
N ASP A 25 -6.23 11.65 3.15
CA ASP A 25 -5.81 10.46 3.89
C ASP A 25 -5.96 9.18 3.07
N LYS A 26 -7.04 9.02 2.32
CA LYS A 26 -7.26 7.84 1.44
C LYS A 26 -6.22 7.74 0.33
N VAL A 27 -5.80 8.88 -0.24
CA VAL A 27 -4.74 8.93 -1.26
C VAL A 27 -3.40 8.51 -0.65
N VAL A 28 -3.13 8.95 0.57
CA VAL A 28 -1.93 8.59 1.32
C VAL A 28 -1.90 7.09 1.62
N HIS A 29 -3.01 6.53 2.10
CA HIS A 29 -3.21 5.10 2.32
C HIS A 29 -2.98 4.29 1.03
N PHE A 30 -3.62 4.69 -0.07
CA PHE A 30 -3.37 4.09 -1.39
C PHE A 30 -1.88 4.10 -1.76
N GLY A 31 -1.22 5.26 -1.66
CA GLY A 31 0.18 5.44 -2.02
C GLY A 31 1.13 4.57 -1.19
N PHE A 32 0.89 4.45 0.10
CA PHE A 32 1.72 3.62 0.97
C PHE A 32 1.56 2.13 0.71
N TYR A 33 0.34 1.64 0.52
CA TYR A 33 0.12 0.22 0.23
C TYR A 33 0.60 -0.14 -1.19
N PHE A 34 0.49 0.78 -2.15
CA PHE A 34 1.11 0.67 -3.47
C PHE A 34 2.63 0.50 -3.36
N GLY A 35 3.30 1.45 -2.68
CA GLY A 35 4.75 1.42 -2.50
C GLY A 35 5.22 0.19 -1.72
N ALA A 36 4.48 -0.20 -0.68
CA ALA A 36 4.79 -1.37 0.13
C ALA A 36 4.78 -2.67 -0.69
N VAL A 37 3.79 -2.87 -1.58
CA VAL A 37 3.76 -4.05 -2.45
C VAL A 37 4.89 -4.01 -3.47
N VAL A 38 5.14 -2.87 -4.12
CA VAL A 38 6.23 -2.74 -5.10
C VAL A 38 7.58 -3.06 -4.46
N LEU A 39 7.90 -2.40 -3.35
CA LEU A 39 9.17 -2.58 -2.63
C LEU A 39 9.27 -3.99 -2.02
N GLY A 40 8.18 -4.52 -1.47
CA GLY A 40 8.17 -5.86 -0.91
C GLY A 40 8.41 -6.95 -1.96
N VAL A 41 7.87 -6.81 -3.16
CA VAL A 41 8.14 -7.74 -4.27
C VAL A 41 9.60 -7.64 -4.72
N PHE A 42 10.19 -6.45 -4.78
CA PHE A 42 11.63 -6.30 -5.03
C PHE A 42 12.46 -6.99 -3.95
N ALA A 43 12.12 -6.78 -2.67
CA ALA A 43 12.83 -7.41 -1.54
C ALA A 43 12.75 -8.93 -1.57
N ILE A 44 11.56 -9.52 -1.85
CA ILE A 44 11.41 -10.98 -2.03
C ILE A 44 12.30 -11.47 -3.17
N ARG A 45 12.34 -10.74 -4.29
CA ARG A 45 13.10 -11.17 -5.45
C ARG A 45 14.60 -11.13 -5.19
N GLU A 46 15.09 -10.10 -4.52
CA GLU A 46 16.48 -9.98 -4.08
C GLU A 46 16.85 -11.10 -3.11
N HIS A 47 16.06 -11.28 -2.05
CA HIS A 47 16.33 -12.29 -1.03
C HIS A 47 16.28 -13.73 -1.58
N THR A 48 15.43 -13.98 -2.57
CA THR A 48 15.29 -15.30 -3.20
C THR A 48 16.14 -15.44 -4.47
N GLN A 49 16.97 -14.45 -4.80
CA GLN A 49 17.82 -14.43 -6.00
C GLN A 49 17.02 -14.74 -7.29
N GLY A 50 15.76 -14.29 -7.34
CA GLY A 50 14.84 -14.54 -8.45
C GLY A 50 14.28 -15.96 -8.56
N ASN A 51 14.56 -16.86 -7.62
CA ASN A 51 14.08 -18.24 -7.65
C ASN A 51 12.56 -18.35 -7.37
N THR A 52 11.98 -17.34 -6.70
CA THR A 52 10.53 -17.27 -6.52
C THR A 52 9.85 -16.75 -7.78
N ALA A 53 8.89 -17.50 -8.31
CA ALA A 53 8.06 -17.05 -9.43
C ALA A 53 7.40 -15.69 -9.11
N LEU A 54 7.55 -14.71 -10.01
CA LEU A 54 7.07 -13.34 -9.81
C LEU A 54 5.59 -13.29 -9.40
N ASN A 55 4.73 -14.06 -10.09
CA ASN A 55 3.30 -14.11 -9.77
C ASN A 55 3.04 -14.58 -8.34
N LYS A 56 3.84 -15.53 -7.84
CA LYS A 56 3.73 -16.04 -6.46
C LYS A 56 4.16 -14.96 -5.46
N GLY A 57 5.29 -14.29 -5.71
CA GLY A 57 5.76 -13.19 -4.85
C GLY A 57 4.77 -12.03 -4.78
N VAL A 58 4.21 -11.62 -5.93
CA VAL A 58 3.19 -10.57 -6.02
C VAL A 58 1.92 -10.98 -5.27
N PHE A 59 1.42 -12.20 -5.48
CA PHE A 59 0.22 -12.69 -4.81
C PHE A 59 0.37 -12.64 -3.28
N TRP A 60 1.48 -13.18 -2.76
CA TRP A 60 1.72 -13.17 -1.32
C TRP A 60 1.87 -11.75 -0.77
N MET A 61 2.56 -10.85 -1.47
CA MET A 61 2.69 -9.47 -1.00
C MET A 61 1.37 -8.72 -0.96
N ILE A 62 0.50 -8.87 -1.96
CA ILE A 62 -0.83 -8.28 -1.94
C ILE A 62 -1.64 -8.86 -0.78
N PHE A 63 -1.63 -10.18 -0.61
CA PHE A 63 -2.35 -10.85 0.46
C PHE A 63 -1.91 -10.36 1.85
N PHE A 64 -0.60 -10.34 2.12
CA PHE A 64 -0.07 -9.83 3.37
C PHE A 64 -0.38 -8.34 3.56
N ALA A 65 -0.28 -7.52 2.53
CA ALA A 65 -0.61 -6.10 2.62
C ALA A 65 -2.08 -5.88 2.97
N ILE A 66 -3.03 -6.60 2.34
CA ILE A 66 -4.45 -6.46 2.65
C ILE A 66 -4.76 -6.88 4.09
N ILE A 67 -4.26 -8.04 4.53
CA ILE A 67 -4.46 -8.51 5.91
C ILE A 67 -3.86 -7.52 6.90
N PHE A 68 -2.66 -7.03 6.62
CA PHE A 68 -2.00 -6.03 7.44
C PHE A 68 -2.82 -4.73 7.52
N GLY A 69 -3.36 -4.26 6.41
CA GLY A 69 -4.29 -3.12 6.38
C GLY A 69 -5.50 -3.32 7.27
N ILE A 70 -6.20 -4.45 7.13
CA ILE A 70 -7.37 -4.76 7.97
C ILE A 70 -7.01 -4.75 9.46
N VAL A 71 -5.87 -5.33 9.83
CA VAL A 71 -5.41 -5.32 11.23
C VAL A 71 -5.18 -3.88 11.73
N ILE A 72 -4.56 -3.03 10.93
CA ILE A 72 -4.32 -1.63 11.30
C ILE A 72 -5.64 -0.85 11.44
N GLU A 73 -6.61 -1.08 10.56
CA GLU A 73 -7.94 -0.43 10.65
C GLU A 73 -8.71 -0.87 11.92
N ILE A 74 -8.60 -2.14 12.31
CA ILE A 74 -9.13 -2.63 13.59
C ILE A 74 -8.42 -1.97 14.78
N LEU A 75 -7.09 -1.81 14.71
CA LEU A 75 -6.33 -1.13 15.75
C LEU A 75 -6.70 0.36 15.85
N GLN A 76 -6.97 1.03 14.74
CA GLN A 76 -7.48 2.42 14.76
C GLN A 76 -8.85 2.48 15.43
N LEU A 77 -9.78 1.60 15.07
CA LEU A 77 -11.10 1.52 15.71
C LEU A 77 -11.03 1.28 17.22
N THR A 78 -10.05 0.50 17.69
CA THR A 78 -9.96 0.08 19.09
C THR A 78 -9.12 1.02 19.96
N TYR A 79 -8.11 1.69 19.37
CA TYR A 79 -7.13 2.48 20.13
C TYR A 79 -7.08 3.97 19.77
N THR A 80 -7.80 4.45 18.74
CA THR A 80 -7.87 5.88 18.42
C THR A 80 -9.26 6.44 18.71
N SER A 81 -9.35 7.40 19.63
CA SER A 81 -10.63 7.96 20.10
C SER A 81 -11.28 8.92 19.09
N ASP A 82 -10.49 9.51 18.20
CA ASP A 82 -10.94 10.55 17.25
C ASP A 82 -11.04 10.05 15.80
N ARG A 83 -10.69 8.78 15.53
CA ARG A 83 -10.76 8.18 14.19
C ARG A 83 -11.72 7.00 14.17
N GLN A 84 -12.79 7.11 13.39
CA GLN A 84 -13.60 5.95 13.01
C GLN A 84 -12.84 5.22 11.91
N GLY A 85 -12.35 4.01 12.15
CA GLY A 85 -11.83 3.19 11.06
C GLY A 85 -12.87 3.08 9.96
N ASP A 86 -12.45 3.43 8.75
CA ASP A 86 -13.34 3.66 7.63
C ASP A 86 -13.21 2.48 6.66
N VAL A 87 -14.35 1.92 6.25
CA VAL A 87 -14.37 0.90 5.19
C VAL A 87 -13.69 1.42 3.93
N LEU A 88 -13.76 2.73 3.67
CA LEU A 88 -13.08 3.36 2.55
C LEU A 88 -11.55 3.34 2.69
N ASP A 89 -11.00 3.32 3.91
CA ASP A 89 -9.55 3.23 4.12
C ASP A 89 -9.07 1.79 3.86
N VAL A 90 -9.84 0.77 4.27
CA VAL A 90 -9.62 -0.63 3.86
C VAL A 90 -9.63 -0.76 2.32
N LEU A 91 -10.57 -0.09 1.65
CA LEU A 91 -10.66 -0.08 0.20
C LEU A 91 -9.45 0.62 -0.44
N ALA A 92 -9.05 1.78 0.08
CA ALA A 92 -7.88 2.51 -0.41
C ALA A 92 -6.58 1.70 -0.25
N ASN A 93 -6.39 1.08 0.92
CA ASN A 93 -5.26 0.17 1.20
C ASN A 93 -5.24 -1.00 0.21
N SER A 94 -6.38 -1.66 0.04
CA SER A 94 -6.52 -2.83 -0.83
C SER A 94 -6.30 -2.47 -2.30
N PHE A 95 -6.86 -1.34 -2.75
CA PHE A 95 -6.68 -0.86 -4.10
C PHE A 95 -5.23 -0.48 -4.39
N GLY A 96 -4.56 0.21 -3.45
CA GLY A 96 -3.13 0.52 -3.51
C GLY A 96 -2.28 -0.75 -3.66
N ALA A 97 -2.52 -1.75 -2.82
CA ALA A 97 -1.81 -3.02 -2.87
C ALA A 97 -1.98 -3.73 -4.23
N ILE A 98 -3.21 -3.80 -4.75
CA ILE A 98 -3.50 -4.43 -6.05
C ILE A 98 -2.82 -3.66 -7.19
N CYS A 99 -2.94 -2.33 -7.21
CA CYS A 99 -2.28 -1.49 -8.21
C CYS A 99 -0.75 -1.64 -8.18
N GLY A 100 -0.14 -1.72 -6.99
CA GLY A 100 1.30 -1.96 -6.84
C GLY A 100 1.72 -3.31 -7.41
N GLY A 101 0.92 -4.35 -7.17
CA GLY A 101 1.13 -5.68 -7.72
C GLY A 101 1.01 -5.73 -9.25
N ILE A 102 0.03 -5.03 -9.83
CA ILE A 102 -0.12 -4.90 -11.28
C ILE A 102 1.06 -4.13 -11.89
N ALA A 103 1.47 -3.04 -11.25
CA ALA A 103 2.59 -2.20 -11.71
C ALA A 103 3.90 -3.00 -11.77
N ILE A 104 4.25 -3.71 -10.68
CA ILE A 104 5.49 -4.50 -10.65
C ILE A 104 5.44 -5.70 -11.61
N LYS A 105 4.28 -6.32 -11.76
CA LYS A 105 4.08 -7.40 -12.75
C LYS A 105 4.25 -6.87 -14.17
N SER A 106 3.76 -5.67 -14.46
CA SER A 106 3.88 -5.02 -15.76
C SER A 106 5.32 -4.61 -16.06
N TYR A 107 6.04 -4.08 -15.06
CA TYR A 107 7.45 -3.74 -15.15
C TYR A 107 8.34 -4.92 -15.56
N PHE A 108 8.08 -6.11 -14.99
CA PHE A 108 8.84 -7.32 -15.33
C PHE A 108 8.25 -8.13 -16.49
N SER A 109 7.07 -7.75 -16.99
CA SER A 109 6.49 -8.39 -18.17
C SER A 109 7.20 -7.87 -19.41
N LYS A 110 7.86 -8.76 -20.16
CA LYS A 110 8.56 -8.46 -21.43
C LYS A 110 7.64 -7.85 -22.51
N LYS A 111 6.32 -7.75 -22.27
CA LYS A 111 5.32 -7.18 -23.19
C LYS A 111 5.39 -5.67 -23.31
N TRP A 112 5.96 -4.98 -22.32
CA TRP A 112 6.15 -3.52 -22.28
C TRP A 112 7.62 -3.10 -22.30
N ALA A 113 8.50 -3.96 -22.82
CA ALA A 113 9.83 -3.50 -23.21
C ALA A 113 9.64 -2.39 -24.25
N LEU A 114 9.75 -1.14 -23.82
CA LEU A 114 9.72 0.05 -24.66
C LEU A 114 10.66 -0.22 -25.82
N LYS A 115 10.08 -0.53 -26.99
CA LYS A 115 10.82 -0.62 -28.24
C LYS A 115 11.16 0.81 -28.65
N TRP A 116 12.05 1.46 -27.92
CA TRP A 116 12.77 2.59 -28.49
C TRP A 116 13.73 2.03 -29.52
N LYS A 117 13.37 2.24 -30.79
CA LYS A 117 14.33 2.25 -31.89
C LYS A 117 15.02 3.60 -31.91
#